data_AF-A0A127SE76-F1
#
_entry.id   AF-A0A127SE76-F1
#
_cell.length_a   1.000
_cell.length_b   1.000
_cell.length_c   1.000
_cell.angle_alpha   90.00
_cell.angle_beta   90.00
_cell.angle_gamma   90.00
#
_symmetry.space_group_name_H-M   'P 1'
#
loop_
_entity.id
_entity.type
_entity.pdbx_description
1 polymer ?
#
loop_
_entity_poly.entity_id
_entity_poly.type
_entity_poly.pdbx_seq_one_letter_code
_entity_poly.pdbx_strand_id
1 'polypeptide(L)'
;ATRLPNVYAGAYDPAAQPLSMREVGALLKRYARKAGLDPEGIHVHILRHTAAMLRKAAGDDVKKIQALLAHSSLAVTDIYLHQLEGNPDDSWAKVDTLLGL
;
A
#
# COMPACT_ATOMS: atom_id res chain seq x y z
N ALA A 1 4.62 17.85 15.87
CA ALA A 1 3.86 16.61 15.71
C ALA A 1 2.39 16.95 15.45
N THR A 2 1.98 17.00 14.18
CA THR A 2 0.60 17.32 13.80
C THR A 2 -0.30 16.16 14.22
N ARG A 3 -1.35 16.45 14.99
CA ARG A 3 -2.32 15.46 15.48
C ARG A 3 -2.85 14.62 14.30
N LEU A 4 -2.82 13.30 14.46
CA LEU A 4 -3.51 12.40 13.54
C LEU A 4 -5.01 12.76 13.57
N PRO A 5 -5.68 12.89 12.42
CA PRO A 5 -7.02 13.48 12.30
C PRO A 5 -8.15 12.72 13.01
N ASN A 6 -7.87 11.58 13.64
CA ASN A 6 -8.87 10.64 14.14
C ASN A 6 -8.79 10.37 15.66
N VAL A 7 -8.07 11.19 16.43
CA VAL A 7 -8.05 11.08 17.90
C VAL A 7 -8.98 12.15 18.49
N TYR A 8 -10.18 11.75 18.93
CA TYR A 8 -11.09 12.64 19.66
C TYR A 8 -10.35 13.21 20.88
N ALA A 9 -10.40 14.53 21.06
CA ALA A 9 -9.60 15.24 22.07
C ALA A 9 -9.81 14.73 23.51
N GLY A 10 -10.94 14.07 23.81
CA GLY A 10 -11.22 13.47 25.12
C GLY A 10 -10.73 12.03 25.32
N ALA A 11 -10.17 11.38 24.29
CA ALA A 11 -9.66 10.00 24.34
C ALA A 11 -8.12 9.93 24.35
N TYR A 12 -7.45 11.08 24.36
CA TYR A 12 -5.99 11.15 24.44
C TYR A 12 -5.55 10.96 25.88
N ASP A 13 -5.16 9.73 26.23
CA ASP A 13 -4.43 9.47 27.46
C ASP A 13 -2.98 9.94 27.27
N PRO A 14 -2.50 10.97 28.00
CA PRO A 14 -1.13 11.45 27.89
C PRO A 14 -0.09 10.43 28.36
N ALA A 15 -0.51 9.39 29.10
CA ALA A 15 0.33 8.26 29.48
C ALA A 15 0.35 7.14 28.43
N ALA A 16 -0.59 7.14 27.48
CA ALA A 16 -0.60 6.17 26.39
C ALA A 16 0.52 6.50 25.39
N GLN A 17 1.52 5.63 25.35
CA GLN A 17 2.60 5.75 24.39
C GLN A 17 2.16 5.24 23.01
N PRO A 18 2.71 5.80 21.91
CA PRO A 18 2.54 5.24 20.59
C PRO A 18 2.96 3.77 20.57
N LEU A 19 2.18 2.92 19.88
CA LEU A 19 2.56 1.52 19.67
C LEU A 19 3.92 1.44 18.96
N SER A 20 4.76 0.54 19.43
CA SER A 20 6.00 0.21 18.74
C SER A 20 5.70 -0.52 17.43
N MET A 21 6.65 -0.44 16.48
CA MET A 21 6.56 -1.17 15.23
C MET A 21 6.42 -2.69 15.43
N ARG A 22 7.04 -3.22 16.49
CA ARG A 22 6.93 -4.63 16.89
C ARG A 22 5.50 -4.99 17.28
N GLU A 23 4.85 -4.14 18.08
CA GLU A 23 3.46 -4.37 18.51
C GLU A 23 2.50 -4.29 17.33
N VAL A 24 2.67 -3.30 16.44
CA VAL A 24 1.88 -3.18 15.21
C VAL A 24 2.05 -4.44 14.34
N GLY A 25 3.27 -4.92 14.15
CA GLY A 25 3.56 -6.14 13.41
C GLY A 25 2.92 -7.39 14.05
N ALA A 26 2.99 -7.52 15.38
CA ALA A 26 2.40 -8.63 16.11
C ALA A 26 0.87 -8.64 16.00
N LEU A 27 0.23 -7.46 16.13
CA LEU A 27 -1.21 -7.30 15.93
C LEU A 27 -1.61 -7.67 14.50
N LEU A 28 -0.86 -7.19 13.51
CA LEU A 28 -1.14 -7.50 12.11
C LEU A 28 -1.04 -9.01 11.84
N LYS A 29 0.04 -9.68 12.27
CA LYS A 29 0.19 -11.13 12.14
C LYS A 29 -0.93 -11.91 12.86
N ARG A 30 -1.41 -11.41 14.00
CA ARG A 30 -2.55 -12.01 14.72
C ARG A 30 -3.84 -11.96 13.89
N TYR A 31 -4.13 -10.82 13.26
CA TYR A 31 -5.33 -10.67 12.43
C TYR A 31 -5.21 -11.39 11.09
N ALA A 32 -4.01 -11.45 10.50
CA ALA A 32 -3.72 -12.27 9.32
C ALA A 32 -4.13 -13.73 9.53
N ARG A 33 -3.70 -14.34 10.65
CA ARG A 33 -4.08 -15.72 11.00
C ARG A 33 -5.60 -15.88 11.16
N LYS A 34 -6.27 -14.93 11.80
CA LYS A 34 -7.73 -14.95 11.96
C LYS A 34 -8.48 -14.85 10.63
N ALA A 35 -7.89 -14.18 9.65
CA ALA A 35 -8.43 -14.05 8.31
C ALA A 35 -8.07 -15.24 7.39
N GLY A 36 -7.34 -16.24 7.89
CA GLY A 36 -6.88 -17.38 7.08
C GLY A 36 -5.74 -17.06 6.11
N LEU A 37 -5.02 -15.95 6.34
CA LEU A 37 -3.89 -15.52 5.52
C LEU A 37 -2.57 -16.00 6.11
N ASP A 38 -1.57 -16.22 5.26
CA ASP A 38 -0.21 -16.53 5.70
C ASP A 38 0.42 -15.31 6.43
N PRO A 39 0.68 -15.42 7.74
CA PRO A 39 1.26 -14.32 8.51
C PRO A 39 2.72 -14.01 8.16
N GLU A 40 3.45 -14.90 7.47
CA GLU A 40 4.83 -14.62 7.06
C GLU A 40 4.90 -13.76 5.80
N GLY A 41 3.90 -13.85 4.92
CA GLY A 41 3.73 -12.93 3.79
C GLY A 41 3.23 -11.54 4.16
N ILE A 42 2.72 -11.33 5.38
CA ILE A 42 2.04 -10.08 5.78
C ILE A 42 2.91 -9.21 6.69
N HIS A 43 3.10 -7.96 6.26
CA HIS A 43 3.83 -6.92 6.99
C HIS A 43 3.20 -5.55 6.74
N VAL A 44 3.50 -4.54 7.55
CA VAL A 44 2.73 -3.27 7.57
C VAL A 44 2.67 -2.56 6.22
N HIS A 45 3.75 -2.64 5.42
CA HIS A 45 3.81 -1.97 4.12
C HIS A 45 2.88 -2.60 3.09
N ILE A 46 2.58 -3.91 3.18
CA ILE A 46 1.69 -4.57 2.22
C ILE A 46 0.29 -3.95 2.21
N LEU A 47 -0.20 -3.48 3.36
CA LEU A 47 -1.49 -2.80 3.48
C LEU A 47 -1.52 -1.50 2.66
N ARG A 48 -0.39 -0.78 2.64
CA ARG A 48 -0.24 0.43 1.83
C ARG A 48 -0.23 0.10 0.34
N HIS A 49 0.41 -1.01 -0.05
CA HIS A 49 0.42 -1.49 -1.44
C HIS A 49 -0.99 -1.85 -1.88
N THR A 50 -1.70 -2.62 -1.06
CA THR A 50 -3.10 -2.99 -1.30
C THR A 50 -3.99 -1.75 -1.43
N ALA A 51 -3.84 -0.74 -0.57
CA ALA A 51 -4.62 0.49 -0.69
C ALA A 51 -4.40 1.21 -2.02
N ALA A 52 -3.15 1.31 -2.49
CA ALA A 52 -2.85 1.93 -3.78
C ALA A 52 -3.43 1.13 -4.96
N MET A 53 -3.27 -0.20 -4.94
CA MET A 53 -3.83 -1.09 -5.97
C MET A 53 -5.35 -0.96 -6.04
N LEU A 54 -6.04 -0.99 -4.89
CA LEU A 54 -7.50 -0.87 -4.84
C LEU A 54 -7.98 0.47 -5.39
N ARG A 55 -7.29 1.58 -5.08
CA ARG A 55 -7.63 2.90 -5.64
C ARG A 55 -7.43 2.95 -7.14
N LYS A 56 -6.30 2.42 -7.63
CA LYS A 56 -6.04 2.36 -9.07
C LYS A 56 -7.09 1.50 -9.78
N ALA A 57 -7.44 0.34 -9.22
CA ALA A 57 -8.49 -0.53 -9.76
C ALA A 57 -9.87 0.16 -9.76
N ALA A 58 -10.13 1.06 -8.81
CA ALA A 58 -11.32 1.91 -8.78
C ALA A 58 -11.28 3.09 -9.77
N GLY A 59 -10.20 3.25 -10.55
CA GLY A 59 -10.05 4.30 -11.55
C GLY A 59 -9.55 5.64 -11.00
N ASP A 60 -9.00 5.68 -9.78
CA ASP A 60 -8.37 6.90 -9.28
C ASP A 60 -7.10 7.23 -10.08
N ASP A 61 -6.94 8.51 -10.42
CA ASP A 61 -5.72 9.01 -11.05
C ASP A 61 -4.54 9.03 -10.05
N VAL A 62 -3.33 9.13 -10.60
CA VAL A 62 -2.08 9.09 -9.83
C VAL A 62 -1.99 10.21 -8.77
N LYS A 63 -2.63 11.37 -8.99
CA LYS A 63 -2.60 12.48 -8.02
C LYS A 63 -3.48 12.18 -6.81
N LYS A 64 -4.66 11.56 -7.02
CA LYS A 64 -5.52 11.09 -5.93
C LYS A 64 -4.84 10.00 -5.11
N ILE A 65 -4.17 9.07 -5.77
CA ILE A 65 -3.39 8.01 -5.11
C ILE A 65 -2.21 8.61 -4.32
N GLN A 66 -1.48 9.55 -4.91
CA GLN A 66 -0.38 10.26 -4.23
C GLN A 66 -0.87 10.98 -2.97
N ALA A 67 -2.00 11.70 -3.07
CA ALA A 67 -2.58 12.42 -1.95
C ALA A 67 -3.01 11.48 -0.81
N LEU A 68 -3.64 10.35 -1.14
CA LEU A 68 -4.00 9.31 -0.17
C LEU A 68 -2.77 8.74 0.55
N LEU A 69 -1.70 8.49 -0.21
CA LEU A 69 -0.47 7.95 0.34
C LEU A 69 0.35 9.02 1.07
N ALA A 70 0.03 10.31 0.92
CA ALA A 70 0.83 11.42 1.42
C ALA A 70 2.30 11.34 0.97
N HIS A 71 2.53 10.94 -0.29
CA HIS A 71 3.87 10.94 -0.87
C HIS A 71 4.31 12.37 -1.19
N SER A 72 5.53 12.73 -0.77
CA SER A 72 6.13 14.05 -0.98
C SER A 72 6.44 14.36 -2.44
N SER A 73 6.41 13.35 -3.34
CA SER A 73 6.56 13.55 -4.78
C SER A 73 5.72 12.55 -5.59
N LEU A 74 5.38 12.96 -6.83
CA LEU A 74 4.74 12.10 -7.82
C LEU A 74 5.65 10.94 -8.25
N ALA A 75 6.96 11.18 -8.35
CA ALA A 75 7.94 10.16 -8.74
C ALA A 75 7.93 8.93 -7.82
N VAL A 76 7.70 9.11 -6.50
CA VAL A 76 7.57 7.99 -5.54
C VAL A 76 6.28 7.19 -5.79
N THR A 77 5.21 7.85 -6.26
CA THR A 77 3.94 7.18 -6.56
C THR A 77 4.01 6.43 -7.88
N ASP A 78 4.70 6.99 -8.87
CA ASP A 78 4.84 6.38 -10.21
C ASP A 78 5.66 5.09 -10.17
N ILE A 79 6.83 5.10 -9.51
CA ILE A 79 7.64 3.89 -9.28
C ILE A 79 6.81 2.80 -8.57
N TYR A 80 6.00 3.21 -7.61
CA TYR A 80 5.17 2.30 -6.83
C TYR A 80 4.06 1.65 -7.64
N LEU A 81 3.38 2.44 -8.47
CA LEU A 81 2.32 1.94 -9.34
C LEU A 81 2.89 0.99 -10.40
N HIS A 82 4.07 1.28 -10.94
CA HIS A 82 4.73 0.40 -11.92
C HIS A 82 5.18 -0.92 -11.28
N GLN A 83 5.71 -0.91 -10.06
CA GLN A 83 6.07 -2.13 -9.33
C GLN A 83 4.85 -3.00 -8.98
N LEU A 84 3.67 -2.39 -8.83
CA LEU A 84 2.42 -3.09 -8.52
C LEU A 84 1.75 -3.72 -9.74
N GLU A 85 2.05 -3.24 -10.95
CA GLU A 85 1.34 -3.71 -12.16
C GLU A 85 1.64 -5.19 -12.45
N GLY A 86 2.79 -5.72 -12.02
CA GLY A 86 3.37 -6.87 -12.72
C GLY A 86 3.62 -6.46 -14.17
N ASN A 87 4.66 -6.99 -14.81
CA ASN A 87 4.92 -6.61 -16.19
C ASN A 87 4.42 -7.72 -17.11
N PRO A 88 3.12 -7.80 -17.48
CA PRO A 88 2.72 -8.58 -18.62
C PRO A 88 3.31 -7.88 -19.84
N ASP A 89 4.35 -8.47 -20.41
CA ASP A 89 5.01 -7.96 -21.59
C ASP A 89 4.04 -8.05 -22.78
N ASP A 90 3.34 -6.94 -23.01
CA ASP A 90 2.41 -6.70 -24.11
C ASP A 90 3.15 -6.34 -25.42
N SER A 91 4.47 -6.21 -25.36
CA SER A 91 5.33 -5.95 -26.51
C SER A 91 5.67 -7.22 -27.29
N TRP A 92 5.57 -8.40 -26.67
CA TRP A 92 5.80 -9.69 -27.35
C TRP A 92 4.92 -9.89 -28.57
N ALA A 93 3.66 -9.43 -28.56
CA ALA A 93 2.78 -9.51 -29.72
C ALA A 93 3.32 -8.71 -30.92
N LYS A 94 4.04 -7.62 -30.68
CA LYS A 94 4.68 -6.81 -31.73
C LYS A 94 5.98 -7.45 -32.22
N VAL A 95 6.73 -8.07 -31.31
CA VAL A 95 7.96 -8.82 -31.65
C VAL A 95 7.63 -10.04 -32.50
N ASP A 96 6.58 -10.78 -32.16
CA ASP A 96 6.04 -11.92 -32.91
C ASP A 96 5.74 -11.54 -34.37
N THR A 97 5.02 -10.42 -34.56
CA THR A 97 4.70 -9.89 -35.89
C THR A 97 5.96 -9.49 -36.69
N LEU A 98 7.00 -8.97 -36.02
CA LEU A 98 8.25 -8.56 -36.67
C LEU A 98 9.16 -9.74 -37.04
N LEU A 99 9.08 -10.84 -36.28
CA LEU A 99 9.85 -12.06 -36.50
C LEU A 99 9.13 -13.06 -37.41
N GLY A 100 7.83 -12.88 -37.63
CA GLY A 100 7.01 -13.73 -38.50
C GLY A 100 6.74 -15.12 -37.93
N LEU A 101 6.62 -15.22 -36.60
CA LEU A 101 6.22 -16.43 -35.87
C LEU A 101 4.70 -16.54 -35.75
#